data_AF-A0A3M1XXN5-F1
#
_entry.id   AF-A0A3M1XXN5-F1
#
_cell.length_a   1.000
_cell.length_b   1.000
_cell.length_c   1.000
_cell.angle_alpha   90.00
_cell.angle_beta   90.00
_cell.angle_gamma   90.00
#
_symmetry.space_group_name_H-M   'P 1'
#
loop_
_entity.id
_entity.type
_entity.pdbx_description
1 polymer ?
#
loop_
_entity_poly.entity_id
_entity_poly.type
_entity_poly.pdbx_seq_one_letter_code
_entity_poly.pdbx_strand_id
1 'polypeptide(L)'
;MKRLFSGLVVFLFLLSFAVTYAYERNWKDEFDDICGKVQISETLSTEELKQLIKRAEKLLEELKKLNSPEKKVYIFRLKKCKSFFEYIIELRSQNEGA
;
A
#
# COMPACT_ATOMS: atom_id res chain seq x y z
N MET A 1 -27.93 35.90 16.94
CA MET A 1 -26.55 35.67 16.45
C MET A 1 -25.77 34.54 17.15
N LYS A 2 -26.10 34.11 18.38
CA LYS A 2 -25.37 33.00 19.05
C LYS A 2 -25.72 31.58 18.56
N ARG A 3 -26.90 31.38 17.95
CA ARG A 3 -27.36 30.06 17.46
C ARG A 3 -26.76 29.62 16.12
N LEU A 4 -26.28 30.56 15.30
CA LEU A 4 -25.64 30.28 14.01
C LEU A 4 -24.18 29.83 14.17
N PHE A 5 -23.47 30.34 15.18
CA PHE A 5 -22.09 29.95 15.49
C PHE A 5 -21.97 28.50 15.97
N SER A 6 -22.98 27.99 16.68
CA SER A 6 -22.96 26.61 17.20
C SER A 6 -23.14 25.55 16.11
N GLY A 7 -23.94 25.83 15.08
CA GLY A 7 -24.11 24.91 13.94
C GLY A 7 -22.87 24.85 13.06
N LEU A 8 -22.19 25.98 12.84
CA LEU A 8 -20.98 26.07 12.04
C LEU A 8 -19.81 25.29 12.67
N VAL A 9 -19.65 25.37 14.00
CA VAL A 9 -18.58 24.65 14.73
C VAL A 9 -18.82 23.13 14.71
N VAL A 10 -20.08 22.69 14.85
CA VAL A 10 -20.43 21.26 14.76
C VAL A 10 -20.25 20.74 13.32
N PHE A 11 -20.61 21.53 12.31
CA PHE A 11 -20.40 21.16 10.90
C PHE A 11 -18.91 21.09 10.53
N LEU A 12 -18.09 22.02 11.02
CA LEU A 12 -16.63 21.98 10.85
C LEU A 12 -16.00 20.77 11.56
N PHE A 13 -16.48 20.40 12.75
CA PHE A 13 -16.02 19.21 13.46
C PHE A 13 -16.37 17.90 12.72
N LEU A 14 -17.54 17.82 12.09
CA LEU A 14 -17.97 16.65 11.31
C LEU A 14 -17.16 16.49 10.02
N LEU A 15 -16.77 17.58 9.36
CA LEU A 15 -15.90 17.54 8.18
C LEU A 15 -14.49 17.02 8.50
N SER A 16 -13.95 17.33 9.69
CA SER A 16 -12.62 16.86 10.09
C SER A 16 -12.54 15.34 10.33
N PHE A 17 -13.62 14.68 10.77
CA PHE A 17 -13.61 13.23 10.98
C PHE A 17 -13.68 12.43 9.68
N ALA A 18 -14.35 12.93 8.63
CA ALA A 18 -14.48 12.21 7.37
C ALA A 18 -13.14 12.06 6.61
N VAL A 19 -12.24 13.03 6.76
CA VAL A 19 -10.94 13.06 6.06
C VAL A 19 -9.98 12.00 6.62
N THR A 20 -10.00 11.72 7.93
CA THR A 20 -9.11 10.74 8.56
C THR A 20 -9.44 9.30 8.17
N TYR A 21 -10.72 8.95 7.99
CA TYR A 21 -11.12 7.59 7.61
C TYR A 21 -10.77 7.21 6.17
N ALA A 22 -10.62 8.18 5.26
CA ALA A 22 -10.27 7.91 3.86
C ALA A 22 -8.78 7.57 3.68
N TYR A 23 -7.92 8.09 4.56
CA TYR A 23 -6.47 7.90 4.44
C TYR A 23 -6.00 6.54 5.00
N GLU A 24 -6.60 6.05 6.09
CA GLU A 24 -6.23 4.74 6.67
C GLU A 24 -6.74 3.53 5.87
N ARG A 25 -7.82 3.67 5.10
CA ARG A 25 -8.31 2.58 4.23
C ARG A 25 -7.45 2.35 2.99
N ASN A 26 -6.77 3.38 2.51
CA ASN A 26 -6.10 3.35 1.21
C ASN A 26 -4.89 2.40 1.17
N TRP A 27 -4.06 2.39 2.21
CA TRP A 27 -2.81 1.64 2.18
C TRP A 27 -3.01 0.12 2.33
N LYS A 28 -4.10 -0.32 3.00
CA LYS A 28 -4.44 -1.74 3.16
C LYS A 28 -4.91 -2.34 1.84
N ASP A 29 -5.71 -1.59 1.08
CA ASP A 29 -6.16 -2.01 -0.25
C ASP A 29 -4.96 -2.13 -1.22
N GLU A 30 -4.03 -1.16 -1.19
CA GLU A 30 -2.79 -1.23 -1.97
C GLU A 30 -1.92 -2.42 -1.55
N PHE A 31 -1.83 -2.69 -0.24
CA PHE A 31 -1.13 -3.86 0.27
C PHE A 31 -1.74 -5.16 -0.25
N ASP A 32 -3.07 -5.29 -0.19
CA ASP A 32 -3.79 -6.49 -0.61
C ASP A 32 -3.70 -6.70 -2.13
N ASP A 33 -3.78 -5.63 -2.93
CA ASP A 33 -3.55 -5.72 -4.38
C ASP A 33 -2.12 -6.19 -4.67
N ILE A 34 -1.09 -5.56 -4.08
CA ILE A 34 0.31 -5.95 -4.32
C ILE A 34 0.55 -7.40 -3.89
N CYS A 35 0.28 -7.73 -2.63
CA CYS A 35 0.61 -9.05 -2.09
C CYS A 35 -0.31 -10.16 -2.63
N GLY A 36 -1.52 -9.83 -3.09
CA GLY A 36 -2.40 -10.78 -3.78
C GLY A 36 -1.82 -11.30 -5.10
N LYS A 37 -1.00 -10.49 -5.79
CA LYS A 37 -0.35 -10.88 -7.07
C LYS A 37 0.75 -11.93 -6.92
N VAL A 38 1.20 -12.23 -5.71
CA VAL A 38 2.16 -13.32 -5.44
C VAL A 38 1.67 -14.65 -6.03
N GLN A 39 0.37 -14.93 -5.93
CA GLN A 39 -0.21 -16.21 -6.40
C GLN A 39 -0.17 -16.38 -7.93
N ILE A 40 -0.05 -15.30 -8.68
CA ILE A 40 -0.07 -15.30 -10.16
C ILE A 40 1.22 -14.74 -10.75
N SER A 41 2.28 -14.58 -9.96
CA SER A 41 3.48 -13.83 -10.39
C SER A 41 4.19 -14.45 -11.59
N GLU A 42 4.12 -15.78 -11.74
CA GLU A 42 4.70 -16.49 -12.87
C GLU A 42 4.06 -16.09 -14.21
N THR A 43 2.78 -15.71 -14.21
CA THR A 43 2.04 -15.32 -15.42
C THR A 43 2.13 -13.84 -15.74
N LEU A 44 2.66 -13.01 -14.84
CA LEU A 44 2.82 -11.57 -15.05
C LEU A 44 4.02 -11.27 -15.95
N SER A 45 3.93 -10.25 -16.79
CA SER A 45 5.10 -9.75 -17.54
C SER A 45 6.18 -9.19 -16.60
N THR A 46 7.42 -9.10 -17.11
CA THR A 46 8.53 -8.52 -16.34
C THR A 46 8.26 -7.05 -15.98
N GLU A 47 7.58 -6.31 -16.86
CA GLU A 47 7.15 -4.93 -16.65
C GLU A 47 6.12 -4.82 -15.52
N GLU A 48 5.13 -5.71 -15.47
CA GLU A 48 4.14 -5.75 -14.38
C GLU A 48 4.81 -6.07 -13.04
N LEU A 49 5.76 -7.02 -13.01
CA LEU A 49 6.53 -7.32 -11.81
C LEU A 49 7.34 -6.11 -11.34
N LYS A 50 8.01 -5.39 -12.25
CA LYS A 50 8.72 -4.14 -11.94
C LYS A 50 7.79 -3.06 -11.38
N GLN A 51 6.57 -2.95 -11.91
CA GLN A 51 5.56 -2.02 -11.40
C GLN A 51 5.13 -2.41 -9.97
N LEU A 52 4.91 -3.69 -9.69
CA LEU A 52 4.59 -4.18 -8.34
C LEU A 52 5.71 -3.90 -7.35
N ILE A 53 6.98 -4.08 -7.73
CA ILE A 53 8.15 -3.75 -6.90
C ILE A 53 8.15 -2.25 -6.57
N LYS A 54 7.99 -1.38 -7.57
CA LYS A 54 7.96 0.08 -7.37
C LYS A 54 6.82 0.53 -6.45
N ARG A 55 5.63 -0.06 -6.61
CA ARG A 55 4.47 0.20 -5.74
C ARG A 55 4.74 -0.26 -4.31
N ALA A 56 5.33 -1.45 -4.13
CA ALA A 56 5.72 -1.97 -2.83
C ALA A 56 6.73 -1.05 -2.13
N GLU A 57 7.72 -0.50 -2.85
CA GLU A 57 8.69 0.44 -2.30
C GLU A 57 8.05 1.73 -1.83
N LYS A 58 7.16 2.31 -2.65
CA LYS A 58 6.40 3.50 -2.27
C LYS A 58 5.57 3.25 -1.02
N LEU A 59 4.83 2.14 -0.98
CA LEU A 59 4.00 1.79 0.17
C LEU A 59 4.85 1.51 1.42
N LEU A 60 6.04 0.93 1.30
CA LEU A 60 6.96 0.77 2.42
C LEU A 60 7.35 2.11 3.05
N GLU A 61 7.63 3.14 2.24
CA GLU A 61 7.94 4.48 2.75
C GLU A 61 6.74 5.16 3.42
N GLU A 62 5.53 4.93 2.92
CA GLU A 62 4.30 5.41 3.53
C GLU A 62 4.04 4.72 4.88
N LEU A 63 4.16 3.39 4.94
CA LEU A 63 3.98 2.61 6.15
C LEU A 63 4.96 3.01 7.26
N LYS A 64 6.21 3.37 6.93
CA LYS A 64 7.19 3.83 7.94
C LYS A 64 6.69 5.05 8.73
N LYS A 65 5.92 5.94 8.08
CA LYS A 65 5.41 7.20 8.66
C LYS A 65 4.21 6.99 9.58
N LEU A 66 3.52 5.86 9.50
CA LEU A 66 2.35 5.58 10.34
C LEU A 66 2.74 5.42 11.81
N ASN A 67 1.94 5.96 12.72
CA ASN A 67 2.11 5.74 14.16
C ASN A 67 1.21 4.60 14.67
N SER A 68 1.27 3.44 14.00
CA SER A 68 0.48 2.26 14.36
C SER A 68 1.38 1.03 14.57
N PRO A 69 1.23 0.26 15.67
CA PRO A 69 1.98 -0.98 15.88
C PRO A 69 1.75 -2.03 14.77
N GLU A 70 0.55 -2.05 14.17
CA GLU A 70 0.17 -3.03 13.14
C GLU A 70 1.05 -2.91 11.89
N LYS A 71 1.59 -1.71 11.62
CA LYS A 71 2.44 -1.42 10.45
C LYS A 71 3.61 -2.39 10.32
N LYS A 72 4.11 -2.93 11.45
CA LYS A 72 5.25 -3.87 11.46
C LYS A 72 4.93 -5.15 10.68
N VAL A 73 3.73 -5.70 10.84
CA VAL A 73 3.31 -6.94 10.16
C VAL A 73 3.19 -6.69 8.66
N TYR A 74 2.59 -5.58 8.27
CA TYR A 74 2.42 -5.22 6.86
C TYR A 74 3.75 -4.91 6.18
N ILE A 75 4.67 -4.16 6.84
CA ILE A 75 6.02 -3.94 6.34
C ILE A 75 6.76 -5.27 6.13
N PHE A 76 6.67 -6.20 7.09
CA PHE A 76 7.32 -7.50 6.99
C PHE A 76 6.79 -8.31 5.78
N ARG A 77 5.46 -8.42 5.65
CA ARG A 77 4.82 -9.14 4.54
C ARG A 77 5.11 -8.48 3.19
N LEU A 78 5.01 -7.17 3.10
CA LEU A 78 5.23 -6.41 1.87
C LEU A 78 6.66 -6.55 1.36
N LYS A 79 7.66 -6.55 2.26
CA LYS A 79 9.06 -6.85 1.90
C LYS A 79 9.20 -8.24 1.25
N LYS A 80 8.51 -9.25 1.79
CA LYS A 80 8.53 -10.61 1.22
C LYS A 80 7.85 -10.68 -0.14
N CYS A 81 6.70 -10.01 -0.32
CA CYS A 81 6.04 -9.91 -1.62
C CYS A 81 6.97 -9.26 -2.65
N LYS A 82 7.63 -8.14 -2.30
CA LYS A 82 8.62 -7.46 -3.15
C LYS A 82 9.76 -8.39 -3.56
N SER A 83 10.40 -9.05 -2.60
CA SER A 83 11.52 -9.97 -2.86
C SER A 83 11.11 -11.17 -3.69
N PHE A 84 9.85 -11.63 -3.59
CA PHE A 84 9.34 -12.69 -4.45
C PHE A 84 9.25 -12.22 -5.90
N PHE A 85 8.75 -11.01 -6.17
CA PHE A 85 8.73 -10.46 -7.53
C PHE A 85 10.14 -10.26 -8.11
N GLU A 86 11.08 -9.78 -7.28
CA GLU A 86 12.50 -9.66 -7.66
C GLU A 86 13.08 -11.03 -8.07
N TYR A 87 12.81 -12.06 -7.27
CA TYR A 87 13.22 -13.43 -7.54
C TYR A 87 12.64 -13.99 -8.85
N ILE A 88 11.36 -13.75 -9.15
CA ILE A 88 10.77 -14.19 -10.42
C ILE A 88 11.45 -13.53 -11.63
N ILE A 89 11.79 -12.23 -11.52
CA ILE A 89 12.56 -11.54 -12.58
C ILE A 89 13.96 -12.17 -12.72
N GLU A 90 14.63 -12.43 -11.60
CA GLU A 90 15.95 -13.06 -11.59
C GLU A 90 15.93 -14.44 -12.27
N LEU A 91 14.96 -15.30 -11.92
CA LEU A 91 14.78 -16.61 -12.55
C LEU A 91 14.62 -16.51 -14.07
N ARG A 92 13.84 -15.53 -14.56
CA ARG A 92 13.68 -15.31 -16.01
C ARG A 92 14.98 -14.90 -16.68
N SER A 93 15.73 -13.99 -16.05
CA SER A 93 17.02 -13.54 -16.58
C SER A 93 18.05 -14.67 -16.69
N GLN A 94 18.00 -15.66 -15.78
CA GLN A 94 18.85 -16.84 -15.82
C GLN A 94 18.41 -17.83 -16.92
N ASN A 95 17.11 -17.95 -17.17
CA ASN A 95 16.57 -18.84 -18.21
C ASN A 95 16.74 -18.28 -19.64
N GLU A 96 16.73 -16.96 -19.81
CA GLU A 96 16.96 -16.30 -21.11
C GLU A 96 18.45 -16.23 -21.50
N GLY A 97 19.34 -16.51 -20.55
CA GLY A 97 20.80 -16.55 -20.73
C GLY A 97 21.40 -17.95 -20.94
N ALA A 98 20.56 -18.97 -21.16
CA ALA A 98 20.96 -20.38 -21.37
C ALA A 98 20.75 -20.83 -22.81
#